data_AF-A0A353H7R6-F1
#
_entry.id   AF-A0A353H7R6-F1
#
_cell.length_a   1.000
_cell.length_b   1.000
_cell.length_c   1.000
_cell.angle_alpha   90.00
_cell.angle_beta   90.00
_cell.angle_gamma   90.00
#
_symmetry.space_group_name_H-M   'P 1'
#
loop_
_entity.id
_entity.type
_entity.pdbx_description
1 polymer ?
#
loop_
_entity_poly.entity_id
_entity_poly.type
_entity_poly.pdbx_seq_one_letter_code
_entity_poly.pdbx_strand_id
1 'polypeptide(L)' 'MKACDESIRETLDLANDMLDLADRGDAVREDNGCGVLYGVLRDSAFRIKQLAETERDAHIKKGWWKDQE' A
#
# COMPACT_ATOMS: atom_id res chain seq x y z
N MET A 1 14.64 -14.14 -3.69
CA MET A 1 13.59 -13.20 -4.12
C MET A 1 14.07 -12.48 -5.38
N LYS A 2 13.22 -12.30 -6.41
CA LYS A 2 13.59 -11.50 -7.59
C LYS A 2 13.50 -10.01 -7.22
N ALA A 3 14.24 -9.13 -7.91
CA ALA A 3 14.17 -7.68 -7.67
C ALA A 3 12.73 -7.12 -7.83
N CYS A 4 11.92 -7.72 -8.71
CA CYS A 4 10.52 -7.34 -8.88
C CYS A 4 9.65 -7.70 -7.66
N ASP A 5 9.93 -8.81 -6.98
CA ASP A 5 9.19 -9.21 -5.75
C ASP A 5 9.47 -8.20 -4.62
N GLU A 6 10.71 -7.70 -4.54
CA GLU A 6 11.11 -6.68 -3.56
C GLU A 6 10.35 -5.38 -3.79
N SER A 7 10.24 -4.93 -5.03
CA SER A 7 9.43 -3.74 -5.36
C SER A 7 7.94 -3.93 -5.01
N ILE A 8 7.38 -5.14 -5.18
CA ILE A 8 6.01 -5.44 -4.76
C ILE A 8 5.88 -5.35 -3.24
N ARG A 9 6.87 -5.88 -2.50
CA ARG A 9 6.89 -5.79 -1.03
C ARG A 9 6.97 -4.33 -0.55
N GLU A 10 7.91 -3.56 -1.10
CA GLU A 10 8.05 -2.13 -0.79
C GLU A 10 6.78 -1.34 -1.13
N THR A 11 6.07 -1.72 -2.21
CA THR A 11 4.78 -1.10 -2.56
C THR A 11 3.70 -1.42 -1.53
N LEU A 12 3.66 -2.64 -0.99
CA LEU A 12 2.74 -3.01 0.09
C LEU A 12 3.04 -2.27 1.38
N ASP A 13 4.33 -2.15 1.73
CA ASP A 13 4.79 -1.40 2.90
C ASP A 13 4.41 0.08 2.78
N LEU A 14 4.68 0.69 1.62
CA LEU A 14 4.28 2.07 1.33
C LEU A 14 2.75 2.26 1.41
N ALA A 15 1.97 1.33 0.90
CA ALA A 15 0.51 1.41 0.99
C ALA A 15 0.02 1.36 2.45
N ASN A 16 0.67 0.58 3.32
CA ASN A 16 0.35 0.58 4.75
C ASN A 16 0.75 1.92 5.40
N ASP A 17 1.93 2.46 5.09
CA ASP A 17 2.36 3.78 5.58
C ASP A 17 1.39 4.90 5.14
N MET A 18 0.86 4.81 3.92
CA MET A 18 -0.16 5.74 3.42
C MET A 18 -1.46 5.66 4.23
N LEU A 19 -1.90 4.45 4.61
CA LEU A 19 -3.09 4.26 5.44
C LEU A 19 -2.87 4.86 6.84
N ASP A 20 -1.74 4.56 7.47
CA ASP A 20 -1.39 5.09 8.79
C ASP A 20 -1.26 6.62 8.78
N LEU A 21 -0.70 7.20 7.71
CA LEU A 21 -0.63 8.64 7.53
C LEU A 21 -2.01 9.26 7.31
N ALA A 22 -2.87 8.62 6.52
CA ALA A 22 -4.24 9.09 6.30
C ALA A 22 -5.04 9.10 7.60
N ASP A 23 -4.93 8.06 8.43
CA ASP A 23 -5.65 7.98 9.70
C ASP A 23 -5.15 9.00 10.72
N ARG A 24 -3.82 9.15 10.87
CA ARG A 24 -3.25 10.19 11.74
C ARG A 24 -3.58 11.59 11.27
N GLY A 25 -3.53 11.83 9.97
CA GLY A 25 -3.86 13.11 9.36
C GLY A 25 -5.33 13.47 9.56
N ASP A 26 -6.23 12.51 9.32
CA ASP A 26 -7.68 12.71 9.47
C ASP A 26 -8.06 13.02 10.93
N ALA A 27 -7.36 12.41 11.89
CA ALA A 27 -7.57 12.63 13.33
C ALA A 27 -7.19 14.05 13.79
N VAL A 28 -6.27 14.73 13.10
CA VAL A 28 -5.77 16.07 13.46
C VAL A 28 -6.21 17.16 12.48
N ARG A 29 -7.12 16.87 11.53
CA ARG A 29 -7.52 17.82 10.49
C ARG A 29 -8.17 19.08 11.09
N GLU A 30 -7.75 20.24 10.60
CA GLU A 30 -8.28 21.54 11.05
C GLU A 30 -9.31 22.12 10.07
N ASP A 31 -9.34 21.63 8.83
CA ASP A 31 -10.27 22.07 7.80
C ASP A 31 -10.74 20.95 6.87
N ASN A 32 -11.66 21.31 5.97
CA ASN A 32 -12.21 20.39 4.97
C ASN A 32 -11.17 19.99 3.91
N GLY A 33 -10.19 20.83 3.63
CA GLY A 33 -9.15 20.57 2.64
C GLY A 33 -8.24 19.42 3.07
N CYS A 34 -7.83 19.41 4.34
CA CYS A 34 -7.15 18.29 4.98
C CYS A 34 -7.98 17.01 4.91
N GLY A 35 -9.29 17.09 5.19
CA GLY A 35 -10.20 15.95 5.07
C GLY A 35 -10.22 15.34 3.66
N VAL A 36 -10.26 16.18 2.62
CA VAL A 36 -10.19 15.72 1.22
C VAL A 36 -8.83 15.06 0.94
N LEU A 37 -7.73 15.67 1.37
CA LEU A 37 -6.38 15.14 1.16
C LEU A 37 -6.21 13.75 1.78
N TYR A 38 -6.58 13.59 3.05
CA TYR A 38 -6.42 12.30 3.75
C TYR A 38 -7.42 11.26 3.26
N GLY A 39 -8.62 11.66 2.82
CA GLY A 39 -9.54 10.77 2.11
C GLY A 39 -8.95 10.22 0.80
N VAL A 40 -8.38 11.10 -0.04
CA VAL A 40 -7.72 10.69 -1.29
C VAL A 40 -6.51 9.81 -1.03
N LEU A 41 -5.72 10.13 0.00
CA LEU A 41 -4.57 9.33 0.40
C LEU A 41 -5.01 7.90 0.79
N ARG A 42 -6.05 7.78 1.62
CA ARG A 42 -6.63 6.50 2.06
C ARG A 42 -7.14 5.68 0.88
N ASP A 43 -7.94 6.28 -0.01
CA ASP A 43 -8.49 5.60 -1.19
C ASP A 43 -7.39 5.12 -2.15
N SER A 44 -6.37 5.95 -2.36
CA SER A 44 -5.21 5.59 -3.18
C SER A 44 -4.44 4.43 -2.59
N ALA A 45 -4.23 4.44 -1.27
CA ALA A 45 -3.54 3.38 -0.55
C ALA A 45 -4.24 2.03 -0.71
N PHE A 46 -5.58 1.98 -0.55
CA PHE A 46 -6.35 0.75 -0.75
C PHE A 46 -6.24 0.21 -2.19
N ARG A 47 -6.32 1.09 -3.19
CA ARG A 47 -6.17 0.69 -4.60
C ARG A 47 -4.78 0.14 -4.89
N ILE A 48 -3.74 0.81 -4.40
CA ILE A 48 -2.34 0.37 -4.57
C ILE A 48 -2.14 -0.98 -3.89
N LYS A 49 -2.59 -1.12 -2.63
CA LYS A 49 -2.48 -2.37 -1.86
C LYS A 49 -3.14 -3.54 -2.61
N GLN A 50 -4.35 -3.35 -3.11
CA GLN A 50 -5.07 -4.39 -3.86
C GLN A 50 -4.31 -4.82 -5.13
N LEU A 51 -3.74 -3.87 -5.88
CA LEU A 51 -2.95 -4.18 -7.07
C LEU A 51 -1.66 -4.93 -6.72
N ALA A 52 -0.96 -4.48 -5.68
CA ALA A 52 0.28 -5.12 -5.24
C ALA A 52 0.04 -6.54 -4.68
N GLU A 53 -1.04 -6.75 -3.92
CA GLU A 53 -1.45 -8.08 -3.45
C GLU A 53 -1.81 -9.00 -4.62
N THR A 54 -2.52 -8.47 -5.63
CA THR A 54 -2.86 -9.23 -6.84
C THR A 54 -1.60 -9.69 -7.60
N GLU A 55 -0.60 -8.81 -7.75
CA GLU A 55 0.65 -9.17 -8.43
C GLU A 55 1.50 -10.14 -7.58
N ARG A 56 1.57 -9.93 -6.27
CA ARG A 56 2.20 -10.88 -5.33
C ARG A 56 1.58 -12.27 -5.49
N ASP A 57 0.26 -12.37 -5.47
CA ASP A 57 -0.44 -13.65 -5.58
C ASP A 57 -0.21 -14.30 -6.96
N ALA A 58 -0.07 -13.51 -8.03
CA ALA A 58 0.33 -14.00 -9.34
C ALA A 58 1.77 -14.54 -9.33
N HIS A 59 2.69 -13.89 -8.62
CA HIS A 59 4.07 -14.35 -8.43
C HIS A 59 4.14 -15.64 -7.59
N ILE A 60 3.32 -15.76 -6.54
CA ILE A 60 3.18 -16.99 -5.74
C ILE A 60 2.70 -18.14 -6.62
N LYS A 61 1.65 -17.93 -7.42
CA LYS A 61 1.12 -18.96 -8.35
C LYS A 61 2.14 -19.42 -9.38
N LYS A 62 3.05 -18.54 -9.81
CA LYS A 62 4.16 -18.85 -10.73
C LYS A 62 5.36 -19.49 -10.03
N GLY A 63 5.36 -19.61 -8.70
CA GLY A 63 6.50 -20.08 -7.90
C GLY A 63 7.69 -19.12 -7.91
N TRP A 64 7.46 -17.85 -8.23
CA TRP A 64 8.52 -16.82 -8.26
C TRP A 64 8.72 -16.17 -6.90
N TRP A 65 7.63 -16.06 -6.13
CA TRP A 65 7.66 -15.54 -4.79
C TRP A 65 8.41 -16.51 -3.87
N LYS A 66 9.55 -16.08 -3.36
CA LYS A 66 10.32 -16.81 -2.36
C LYS A 66 10.21 -16.04 -1.05
N ASP A 67 9.47 -16.59 -0.10
CA ASP A 67 9.49 -16.09 1.27
C ASP A 67 10.93 -16.16 1.76
N GLN A 68 11.42 -15.07 2.36
CA GLN A 68 12.69 -15.12 3.05
C GLN A 68 12.48 -15.95 4.31
N GLU A 69 13.07 -17.17 4.33
CA GLU A 69 13.34 -17.91 5.56
C GLU A 69 14.16 -17.05 6.54
#